data_AF-A0A3N5HW97-F1
#
_entry.id   AF-A0A3N5HW97-F1
#
_cell.length_a   1.000
_cell.length_b   1.000
_cell.length_c   1.000
_cell.angle_alpha   90.00
_cell.angle_beta   90.00
_cell.angle_gamma   90.00
#
_symmetry.space_group_name_H-M   'P 1'
#
loop_
_entity.id
_entity.type
_entity.pdbx_description
1 polymer ?
#
loop_
_entity_poly.entity_id
_entity_poly.type
_entity_poly.pdbx_seq_one_letter_code
_entity_poly.pdbx_strand_id
1 'polypeptide(L)'
;MALLCSFQPYKGGNDTLWAINQMAIASKHKSVTKMIFRIPAAHVSEMIGVAEFSLPPVFDSDENEFILGLIERGARARYNAGFAYQIGFEDVPILSGKPAIGILNQMAGIVEGVVLGLEAESRRIKLFP
;
A
#
# COMPACT_ATOMS: atom_id res chain seq x y z
N MET A 1 30.86 11.97 -5.61
CA MET A 1 29.67 12.86 -5.57
C MET A 1 28.75 12.67 -6.77
N ALA A 2 29.26 12.59 -8.01
CA ALA A 2 28.41 12.41 -9.21
C ALA A 2 27.46 11.19 -9.16
N LEU A 3 27.91 10.03 -8.66
CA LEU A 3 27.08 8.83 -8.55
C LEU A 3 25.88 9.02 -7.60
N LEU A 4 26.09 9.56 -6.40
CA LEU A 4 24.99 9.75 -5.45
C LEU A 4 23.92 10.71 -5.99
N CYS A 5 24.34 11.74 -6.72
CA CYS A 5 23.44 12.68 -7.38
C CYS A 5 22.67 12.04 -8.54
N SER A 6 23.23 11.05 -9.24
CA SER A 6 22.55 10.39 -10.37
C SER A 6 21.35 9.56 -9.95
N PHE A 7 21.26 9.14 -8.68
CA PHE A 7 20.08 8.47 -8.14
C PHE A 7 18.93 9.43 -7.80
N GLN A 8 19.18 10.75 -7.83
CA GLN A 8 18.18 11.80 -7.61
C GLN A 8 17.33 11.59 -6.33
N PRO A 9 17.92 11.51 -5.12
CA PRO A 9 17.22 11.15 -3.87
C PRO A 9 16.36 12.30 -3.30
N TYR A 10 15.63 13.02 -4.15
CA TYR A 10 14.80 14.17 -3.81
C TYR A 10 13.42 14.04 -4.45
N LYS A 11 12.44 14.78 -3.89
CA LYS A 11 11.06 14.81 -4.38
C LYS A 11 11.00 15.36 -5.81
N GLY A 12 10.34 14.64 -6.72
CA GLY A 12 10.28 14.93 -8.15
C GLY A 12 11.44 14.35 -8.97
N GLY A 13 12.44 13.73 -8.32
CA GLY A 13 13.47 12.91 -8.96
C GLY A 13 13.13 11.43 -8.81
N ASN A 14 13.88 10.71 -7.98
CA ASN A 14 13.50 9.37 -7.54
C ASN A 14 12.61 9.46 -6.30
N ASP A 15 11.32 9.58 -6.56
CA ASP A 15 10.28 9.71 -5.54
C ASP A 15 10.21 8.53 -4.57
N THR A 16 10.59 7.33 -5.01
CA THR A 16 10.58 6.15 -4.14
C THR A 16 11.77 6.21 -3.17
N LEU A 17 12.95 6.62 -3.63
CA LEU A 17 14.12 6.82 -2.78
C LEU A 17 13.89 7.97 -1.78
N TRP A 18 13.25 9.05 -2.23
CA TRP A 18 12.81 10.12 -1.33
C TRP A 18 11.82 9.61 -0.27
N ALA A 19 10.85 8.78 -0.68
CA ALA A 19 9.87 8.19 0.24
C ALA A 19 10.51 7.24 1.27
N ILE A 20 11.53 6.45 0.87
CA ILE A 20 12.32 5.65 1.81
C ILE A 20 12.93 6.52 2.90
N ASN A 21 13.51 7.67 2.53
CA ASN A 21 14.09 8.60 3.49
C ASN A 21 13.02 9.16 4.45
N GLN A 22 11.84 9.54 3.93
CA GLN A 22 10.74 10.01 4.77
C GLN A 22 10.29 8.93 5.77
N MET A 23 10.19 7.68 5.32
CA MET A 23 9.82 6.55 6.18
C MET A 23 10.91 6.15 7.17
N ALA A 24 12.19 6.37 6.85
CA ALA A 24 13.30 6.12 7.76
C ALA A 24 13.35 7.14 8.91
N ILE A 25 12.88 8.37 8.65
CA ILE A 25 12.76 9.44 9.64
C ILE A 25 11.50 9.26 10.51
N ALA A 26 10.41 8.78 9.92
CA ALA A 26 9.18 8.43 10.65
C ALA A 26 9.30 7.06 11.36
N SER A 27 8.42 6.80 12.34
CA SER A 27 8.26 5.44 12.87
C SER A 27 7.70 4.55 11.75
N LYS A 28 8.52 3.63 11.23
CA LYS A 28 8.19 2.74 10.10
C LYS A 28 6.86 1.99 10.30
N HIS A 29 6.55 1.62 11.55
CA HIS A 29 5.31 0.94 11.91
C HIS A 29 4.09 1.86 11.95
N LYS A 30 4.29 3.17 12.18
CA LYS A 30 3.22 4.17 12.19
C LYS A 30 2.75 4.52 10.77
N SER A 31 3.68 4.51 9.81
CA SER A 31 3.36 4.83 8.40
C SER A 31 2.60 3.73 7.66
N VAL A 32 2.53 2.51 8.22
CA VAL A 32 1.89 1.32 7.62
C VAL A 32 0.58 1.03 8.35
N THR A 33 -0.42 1.90 8.19
CA THR A 33 -1.68 1.76 8.95
C THR A 33 -2.93 1.79 8.08
N LYS A 34 -2.81 2.20 6.80
CA LYS A 34 -3.99 2.32 5.94
C LYS A 34 -4.46 0.97 5.43
N MET A 35 -5.63 0.52 5.86
CA MET A 35 -6.33 -0.59 5.24
C MET A 35 -6.98 -0.12 3.93
N ILE A 36 -6.64 -0.79 2.84
CA ILE A 36 -7.20 -0.57 1.51
C ILE A 36 -8.17 -1.72 1.23
N PHE A 37 -9.45 -1.41 1.11
CA PHE A 37 -10.47 -2.38 0.74
C PHE A 37 -10.57 -2.49 -0.79
N ARG A 38 -10.58 -3.72 -1.32
CA ARG A 38 -10.83 -4.01 -2.73
C ARG A 38 -11.90 -5.08 -2.88
N ILE A 39 -12.77 -4.86 -3.86
CA ILE A 39 -13.79 -5.83 -4.30
C ILE A 39 -13.36 -6.32 -5.69
N PRO A 40 -12.58 -7.41 -5.79
CA PRO A 40 -12.17 -7.94 -7.09
C PRO A 40 -13.36 -8.36 -7.96
N ALA A 41 -14.42 -8.89 -7.37
CA ALA A 41 -15.68 -9.21 -8.04
C ALA A 41 -16.81 -9.35 -7.02
N ALA A 42 -17.99 -8.81 -7.35
CA ALA A 42 -19.22 -9.06 -6.63
C ALA A 42 -20.31 -9.44 -7.63
N HIS A 43 -20.97 -10.56 -7.40
CA HIS A 43 -22.08 -11.04 -8.20
C HIS A 43 -23.28 -11.31 -7.30
N VAL A 44 -24.38 -10.60 -7.54
CA VAL A 44 -25.66 -10.85 -6.88
C VAL A 44 -26.49 -11.72 -7.81
N SER A 45 -26.72 -12.97 -7.40
CA SER A 45 -27.48 -13.95 -8.19
C SER A 45 -28.98 -13.91 -7.89
N GLU A 46 -29.38 -13.42 -6.72
CA GLU A 46 -30.79 -13.30 -6.31
C GLU A 46 -30.92 -12.23 -5.23
N MET A 47 -31.92 -11.36 -5.33
CA MET A 47 -32.28 -10.40 -4.28
C MET A 47 -33.79 -10.24 -4.19
N ILE A 48 -34.34 -10.57 -3.02
CA ILE A 48 -35.76 -10.38 -2.67
C ILE A 48 -35.78 -9.46 -1.45
N GLY A 49 -36.40 -8.29 -1.58
CA GLY A 49 -36.42 -7.24 -0.55
C GLY A 49 -35.36 -6.15 -0.77
N VAL A 50 -35.22 -5.22 0.18
CA VAL A 50 -34.23 -4.13 0.13
C VAL A 50 -32.95 -4.56 0.85
N ALA A 51 -31.81 -4.30 0.22
CA ALA A 51 -30.49 -4.43 0.83
C ALA A 51 -29.67 -3.17 0.55
N GLU A 52 -29.03 -2.64 1.58
CA GLU A 52 -28.04 -1.58 1.48
C GLU A 52 -26.65 -2.20 1.60
N PHE A 53 -25.74 -1.89 0.67
CA PHE A 53 -24.37 -2.35 0.72
C PHE A 53 -23.44 -1.18 0.97
N SER A 54 -22.60 -1.27 2.00
CA SER A 54 -21.55 -0.28 2.27
C SER A 54 -20.26 -0.76 1.62
N LEU A 55 -19.89 -0.11 0.51
CA LEU A 55 -18.65 -0.38 -0.22
C LEU A 55 -17.88 0.94 -0.40
N PRO A 56 -16.79 1.17 0.36
CA PRO A 56 -16.13 0.26 1.30
C PRO A 56 -16.94 -0.02 2.57
N PRO A 57 -16.63 -1.10 3.31
CA PRO A 57 -17.33 -1.48 4.52
C PRO A 57 -17.14 -0.41 5.58
N VAL A 58 -18.18 -0.12 6.35
CA VAL A 58 -18.10 0.82 7.48
C VAL A 58 -17.71 0.03 8.71
N PHE A 59 -16.72 0.51 9.46
CA PHE A 59 -16.40 -0.07 10.76
C PHE A 59 -17.39 0.44 11.80
N ASP A 60 -18.12 -0.47 12.41
CA ASP A 60 -18.93 -0.21 13.59
C ASP A 60 -18.07 -0.41 14.83
N SER A 61 -17.80 0.69 15.55
CA SER A 61 -16.96 0.65 16.75
C SER A 61 -17.66 0.07 17.97
N ASP A 62 -18.99 0.10 18.00
CA ASP A 62 -19.77 -0.35 19.15
C ASP A 62 -19.84 -1.89 19.15
N GLU A 63 -20.00 -2.48 17.97
CA GLU A 63 -20.00 -3.94 17.77
C GLU A 63 -18.61 -4.51 17.39
N ASN A 64 -17.63 -3.65 17.07
CA ASN A 64 -16.28 -4.00 16.64
C ASN A 64 -16.26 -4.88 15.36
N GLU A 65 -17.12 -4.53 14.40
CA GLU A 65 -17.31 -5.28 13.14
C GLU A 65 -17.27 -4.37 11.92
N PHE A 66 -16.97 -4.94 10.75
CA PHE A 66 -17.12 -4.24 9.46
C PHE A 66 -18.45 -4.60 8.81
N ILE A 67 -19.30 -3.59 8.64
CA ILE A 67 -20.60 -3.74 8.00
C ILE A 67 -20.40 -3.69 6.48
N LEU A 68 -20.65 -4.83 5.83
CA LEU A 68 -20.64 -4.97 4.37
C LEU A 68 -22.00 -4.61 3.75
N GLY A 69 -23.07 -4.84 4.48
CA GLY A 69 -24.42 -4.47 4.06
C GLY A 69 -25.48 -4.84 5.10
N LEU A 70 -26.61 -4.16 5.00
CA LEU A 70 -27.79 -4.34 5.82
C LEU A 70 -28.89 -4.94 4.95
N ILE A 71 -29.44 -6.07 5.38
CA ILE A 71 -30.51 -6.78 4.68
C ILE A 71 -31.77 -6.65 5.53
N GLU A 72 -32.85 -6.14 4.95
CA GLU A 72 -34.13 -6.00 5.67
C GLU A 72 -34.61 -7.34 6.22
N ARG A 73 -35.32 -7.31 7.35
CA ARG A 73 -35.84 -8.51 7.99
C ARG A 73 -36.84 -9.21 7.05
N GLY A 74 -36.52 -10.43 6.63
CA GLY A 74 -37.33 -11.21 5.69
C GLY A 74 -36.85 -11.12 4.23
N ALA A 75 -35.92 -10.22 3.93
CA ALA A 75 -35.24 -10.19 2.65
C ALA A 75 -34.26 -11.37 2.51
N ARG A 76 -34.03 -11.81 1.27
CA ARG A 76 -33.09 -12.88 0.93
C ARG A 76 -32.17 -12.37 -0.17
N ALA A 77 -30.87 -12.46 0.06
CA ALA A 77 -29.86 -12.17 -0.95
C ALA A 77 -28.95 -13.39 -1.12
N ARG A 78 -28.75 -13.82 -2.37
CA ARG A 78 -27.72 -14.79 -2.73
C ARG A 78 -26.66 -14.06 -3.53
N TYR A 79 -25.48 -13.90 -2.94
CA TYR A 79 -24.36 -13.24 -3.58
C TYR A 79 -23.10 -14.12 -3.51
N ASN A 80 -22.24 -13.94 -4.50
CA ASN A 80 -20.87 -14.42 -4.50
C ASN A 80 -19.98 -13.17 -4.58
N ALA A 81 -19.34 -12.81 -3.48
CA ALA A 81 -18.48 -11.65 -3.39
C ALA A 81 -17.08 -12.07 -2.94
N GLY A 82 -16.09 -11.68 -3.73
CA GLY A 82 -14.69 -11.73 -3.32
C GLY A 82 -14.33 -10.43 -2.62
N PHE A 83 -13.78 -10.53 -1.42
CA PHE A 83 -13.25 -9.39 -0.66
C PHE A 83 -11.74 -9.53 -0.52
N ALA A 84 -11.01 -8.43 -0.71
CA ALA A 84 -9.57 -8.38 -0.51
C ALA A 84 -9.20 -7.13 0.28
N TYR A 85 -8.35 -7.31 1.28
CA TYR A 85 -7.75 -6.22 2.06
C TYR A 85 -6.28 -6.13 1.70
N GLN A 86 -5.79 -4.90 1.55
CA GLN A 86 -4.36 -4.64 1.37
C GLN A 86 -3.93 -3.61 2.39
N ILE A 87 -2.75 -3.81 2.95
CA ILE A 87 -2.13 -2.81 3.82
C ILE A 87 -1.43 -1.80 2.89
N GLY A 88 -1.55 -0.51 3.20
CA GLY A 88 -0.92 0.58 2.46
C GLY A 88 -0.27 1.59 3.40
N PHE A 89 0.41 2.58 2.80
CA PHE A 89 1.05 3.66 3.54
C PHE A 89 0.09 4.85 3.71
N GLU A 90 0.06 5.42 4.91
CA GLU A 90 -0.82 6.55 5.24
C GLU A 90 -0.06 7.88 5.24
N ASP A 91 1.05 7.93 5.98
CA ASP A 91 1.78 9.16 6.29
C ASP A 91 2.71 9.66 5.16
N VAL A 92 2.75 8.96 4.02
CA VAL A 92 3.63 9.30 2.90
C VAL A 92 2.77 9.54 1.66
N PRO A 93 2.45 10.81 1.31
CA PRO A 93 1.46 11.13 0.29
C PRO A 93 1.69 10.45 -1.07
N ILE A 94 2.95 10.31 -1.50
CA ILE A 94 3.30 9.70 -2.79
C ILE A 94 3.10 8.17 -2.84
N LEU A 95 2.96 7.56 -1.67
CA LEU A 95 2.71 6.14 -1.47
C LEU A 95 1.24 5.84 -1.12
N SER A 96 0.44 6.88 -0.88
CA SER A 96 -0.96 6.73 -0.47
C SER A 96 -1.78 6.02 -1.55
N GLY A 97 -2.66 5.11 -1.12
CA GLY A 97 -3.56 4.34 -2.00
C GLY A 97 -2.91 3.19 -2.76
N LYS A 98 -1.60 2.96 -2.59
CA LYS A 98 -0.89 1.83 -3.19
C LYS A 98 -0.68 0.70 -2.17
N PRO A 99 -0.70 -0.58 -2.60
CA PRO A 99 -0.42 -1.71 -1.72
C PRO A 99 1.02 -1.69 -1.22
N ALA A 100 1.21 -1.88 0.09
CA ALA A 100 2.51 -1.82 0.75
C ALA A 100 3.50 -2.82 0.17
N ILE A 101 3.07 -4.05 -0.14
CA ILE A 101 3.96 -5.09 -0.68
C ILE A 101 4.61 -4.68 -2.01
N GLY A 102 3.86 -4.07 -2.92
CA GLY A 102 4.39 -3.61 -4.21
C GLY A 102 5.40 -2.49 -4.03
N ILE A 103 5.11 -1.55 -3.13
CA ILE A 103 6.03 -0.46 -2.80
C ILE A 103 7.29 -0.99 -2.12
N LEU A 104 7.19 -1.89 -1.15
CA LEU A 104 8.34 -2.44 -0.43
C LEU A 104 9.28 -3.20 -1.39
N ASN A 105 8.73 -3.94 -2.34
CA ASN A 105 9.54 -4.59 -3.39
C ASN A 105 10.25 -3.57 -4.28
N GLN A 106 9.56 -2.48 -4.67
CA GLN A 106 10.17 -1.39 -5.43
C GLN A 106 11.32 -0.72 -4.64
N MET A 107 11.10 -0.48 -3.35
CA MET A 107 12.11 0.08 -2.45
C MET A 107 13.33 -0.84 -2.34
N ALA A 108 13.11 -2.14 -2.16
CA ALA A 108 14.19 -3.13 -2.09
C ALA A 108 15.07 -3.09 -3.36
N GLY A 109 14.45 -3.07 -4.55
CA GLY A 109 15.19 -3.00 -5.82
C GLY A 109 15.99 -1.70 -5.99
N ILE A 110 15.46 -0.56 -5.51
CA ILE A 110 16.21 0.70 -5.55
C ILE A 110 17.40 0.67 -4.59
N VAL A 111 17.21 0.16 -3.37
CA VAL A 111 18.30 0.02 -2.39
C VAL A 111 19.38 -0.90 -2.93
N GLU A 112 19.00 -2.04 -3.52
CA GLU A 112 19.93 -2.94 -4.19
C GLU A 112 20.72 -2.24 -5.29
N GLY A 113 20.06 -1.47 -6.16
CA GLY A 113 20.73 -0.69 -7.21
C GLY A 113 21.71 0.35 -6.67
N VAL A 114 21.38 1.01 -5.55
CA VAL A 114 22.29 1.95 -4.87
C VAL A 114 23.50 1.21 -4.30
N VAL A 115 23.29 0.08 -3.61
CA VAL A 115 24.38 -0.73 -3.04
C VAL A 115 25.31 -1.22 -4.14
N LEU A 116 24.78 -1.84 -5.20
CA LEU A 116 25.58 -2.33 -6.33
C LEU A 116 26.34 -1.21 -7.05
N GLY A 117 25.70 -0.04 -7.25
CA GLY A 117 26.35 1.13 -7.82
C GLY A 117 27.50 1.63 -6.96
N LEU A 118 27.32 1.67 -5.64
CA LEU A 118 28.35 2.06 -4.69
C LEU A 118 29.50 1.06 -4.64
N GLU A 119 29.22 -0.25 -4.69
CA GLU A 119 30.26 -1.28 -4.74
C GLU A 119 31.09 -1.16 -6.01
N ALA A 120 30.44 -1.01 -7.17
CA ALA A 120 31.12 -0.84 -8.45
C ALA A 120 32.01 0.41 -8.47
N GLU A 121 31.50 1.53 -7.97
CA GLU A 121 32.25 2.78 -7.88
C GLU A 121 33.40 2.69 -6.88
N SER A 122 33.19 2.02 -5.75
CA SER A 122 34.22 1.82 -4.73
C SER A 122 35.38 0.98 -5.27
N ARG A 123 35.10 -0.07 -6.05
CA ARG A 123 36.13 -0.84 -6.77
C ARG A 123 36.83 0.02 -7.82
N ARG A 124 36.09 0.83 -8.59
CA ARG A 124 36.65 1.74 -9.60
C ARG A 124 37.65 2.74 -9.00
N ILE A 125 37.34 3.29 -7.83
CA ILE A 125 38.21 4.24 -7.12
C ILE A 125 39.22 3.57 -6.16
N LYS A 126 39.25 2.23 -6.12
CA LYS A 126 40.13 1.42 -5.26
C LYS A 126 39.96 1.71 -3.76
N LEU A 127 38.75 2.02 -3.33
CA LEU A 127 38.41 2.16 -1.91
C LEU A 127 38.43 0.79 -1.20
N PHE A 128 38.11 -0.27 -1.94
CA PHE A 128 38.24 -1.66 -1.53
C PHE A 128 39.11 -2.40 -2.57
N PRO A 129 39.90 -3.40 -2.13
CA PRO A 129 40.75 -4.21 -3.02
C PRO A 129 39.94 -5.00 -4.05
#